data_AF-A0A2V6JG01-F1
#
_entry.id   AF-A0A2V6JG01-F1
#
_cell.length_a   1.000
_cell.length_b   1.000
_cell.length_c   1.000
_cell.angle_alpha   90.00
_cell.angle_beta   90.00
_cell.angle_gamma   90.00
#
_symmetry.space_group_name_H-M   'P 1'
#
loop_
_entity.id
_entity.type
_entity.pdbx_description
1 polymer ?
#
loop_
_entity_poly.entity_id
_entity_poly.type
_entity_poly.pdbx_seq_one_letter_code
_entity_poly.pdbx_strand_id
1 'polypeptide(L)' 'MLPSFSVAIPCFNEAARIGDTVRATLDYLSVESPDAELIVVN' A
#
# COMPACT_ATOMS: atom_id res chain seq x y z
N MET A 1 7.62 8.23 -11.79
CA MET A 1 6.33 7.90 -12.43
C MET A 1 6.45 6.54 -13.10
N LEU A 2 6.21 5.51 -12.29
CA LEU A 2 6.05 4.12 -12.72
C LEU A 2 4.68 3.96 -13.40
N PRO A 3 4.48 2.90 -14.21
CA PRO A 3 3.15 2.56 -14.72
C PRO A 3 2.19 2.21 -13.57
N SER A 4 0.89 2.21 -13.85
CA SER A 4 -0.11 1.72 -12.89
C SER A 4 0.07 0.23 -12.61
N PHE A 5 -0.02 -0.15 -11.35
CA PHE A 5 -0.02 -1.54 -10.87
C PHE A 5 -0.84 -1.64 -9.58
N SER A 6 -1.15 -2.88 -9.19
CA SER A 6 -1.79 -3.17 -7.91
C SER A 6 -0.78 -3.71 -6.90
N VAL A 7 -0.82 -3.22 -5.67
CA VAL A 7 -0.08 -3.74 -4.51
C VAL A 7 -1.05 -4.45 -3.59
N ALA A 8 -0.80 -5.72 -3.29
CA ALA A 8 -1.58 -6.47 -2.31
C ALA A 8 -0.79 -6.62 -1.00
N ILE A 9 -1.34 -6.17 0.12
CA ILE A 9 -0.74 -6.29 1.44
C ILE A 9 -1.60 -7.23 2.31
N PRO A 10 -1.09 -8.41 2.69
CA PRO A 10 -1.76 -9.28 3.64
C PRO A 10 -1.64 -8.70 5.05
N CYS A 11 -2.78 -8.57 5.72
CA CYS A 11 -2.95 -7.82 6.94
C CYS A 11 -3.60 -8.70 8.01
N PHE A 12 -2.85 -9.67 8.52
CA PHE A 12 -3.32 -10.59 9.57
C PHE A 12 -2.85 -10.15 10.97
N ASN A 13 -3.81 -9.95 11.89
CA ASN A 13 -3.65 -9.87 13.35
C ASN A 13 -2.51 -9.00 13.94
N GLU A 14 -2.06 -7.96 13.23
CA GLU A 14 -1.04 -7.03 13.71
C GLU A 14 -1.38 -5.57 13.37
N ALA A 15 -2.46 -5.05 13.96
CA ALA A 15 -3.06 -3.76 13.61
C ALA A 15 -2.07 -2.59 13.52
N ALA A 16 -1.11 -2.49 14.46
CA ALA A 16 -0.10 -1.44 14.45
C ALA A 16 0.84 -1.54 13.22
N ARG A 17 1.38 -2.74 12.96
CA ARG A 17 2.25 -2.99 11.81
C ARG A 17 1.51 -2.81 10.48
N ILE A 18 0.23 -3.17 10.44
CA ILE A 18 -0.64 -2.95 9.27
C ILE A 18 -0.76 -1.45 8.98
N GLY A 19 -1.06 -0.64 10.01
CA GLY A 19 -1.20 0.81 9.87
C GLY A 19 0.07 1.47 9.32
N ASP A 20 1.23 1.10 9.87
CA ASP A 20 2.52 1.64 9.42
C ASP A 20 2.85 1.24 7.98
N THR A 21 2.59 -0.03 7.63
CA THR A 21 2.84 -0.54 6.27
C THR A 21 1.94 0.13 5.23
N VAL A 22 0.65 0.29 5.54
CA VAL A 22 -0.31 0.97 4.66
C VAL A 22 0.09 2.42 4.45
N ARG A 23 0.46 3.14 5.51
CA ARG A 23 0.89 4.54 5.41
C ARG A 23 2.13 4.68 4.54
N ALA A 24 3.19 3.93 4.83
CA ALA A 24 4.43 3.99 4.07
C ALA A 24 4.21 3.65 2.58
N THR A 25 3.32 2.70 2.30
CA THR A 25 2.97 2.34 0.92
C THR A 25 2.24 3.47 0.21
N LEU A 26 1.25 4.10 0.86
CA LEU A 26 0.54 5.25 0.29
C LEU A 26 1.48 6.45 0.04
N ASP A 27 2.38 6.75 0.97
CA ASP A 27 3.36 7.82 0.82
C ASP A 27 4.24 7.57 -0.42
N TYR A 28 4.73 6.33 -0.60
CA TYR A 28 5.52 5.95 -1.78
C TYR A 28 4.71 6.06 -3.08
N LEU A 29 3.50 5.49 -3.13
CA LEU A 29 2.67 5.48 -4.33
C LEU A 29 2.25 6.91 -4.74
N SER A 30 1.99 7.80 -3.78
CA SER A 30 1.63 9.19 -4.07
C SER A 30 2.69 9.96 -4.88
N VAL A 31 3.96 9.54 -4.78
CA VAL A 31 5.08 10.15 -5.50
C VAL A 31 5.43 9.36 -6.75
N GLU A 32 5.49 8.03 -6.65
CA GLU A 32 6.08 7.20 -7.68
C GLU A 32 5.06 6.62 -8.67
N SER A 33 3.82 6.34 -8.24
CA SER A 33 2.72 5.84 -9.10
C SER A 33 1.35 6.29 -8.56
N PRO A 34 0.95 7.54 -8.79
CA PRO A 34 -0.29 8.11 -8.24
C PRO A 34 -1.57 7.37 -8.67
N ASP A 35 -1.51 6.69 -9.81
CA ASP A 35 -2.61 5.91 -10.37
C ASP A 35 -2.53 4.41 -10.02
N ALA A 36 -1.66 4.03 -9.07
CA ALA A 36 -1.59 2.67 -8.56
C ALA A 36 -2.71 2.37 -7.56
N GLU A 37 -3.03 1.09 -7.43
CA GLU A 37 -4.04 0.58 -6.51
C GLU A 37 -3.38 -0.11 -5.31
N LEU A 38 -3.85 0.18 -4.09
CA LEU A 38 -3.48 -0.53 -2.88
C LEU A 38 -4.66 -1.39 -2.40
N ILE A 39 -4.45 -2.71 -2.35
CA ILE A 39 -5.42 -3.71 -1.88
C ILE A 39 -4.95 -4.25 -0.53
N VAL A 40 -5.79 -4.09 0.49
CA VAL A 40 -5.58 -4.71 1.82
C VAL A 40 -6.35 -6.01 1.89
N VAL A 41 -5.66 -7.12 2.16
CA VAL A 41 -6.24 -8.47 2.27
C VAL A 41 -6.20 -8.92 3.72
N ASN A 42 -7.34 -9.28 4.29
CA ASN A 42 -7.45 -9.85 5.65
C ASN A 42 -7.44 -11.37 5.59
#